data_AF-A0A482UZI8-F1
#
_entry.id   AF-A0A482UZI8-F1
#
_cell.length_a   1.000
_cell.length_b   1.000
_cell.length_c   1.000
_cell.angle_alpha   90.00
_cell.angle_beta   90.00
_cell.angle_gamma   90.00
#
_symmetry.space_group_name_H-M   'P 1'
#
loop_
_entity.id
_entity.type
_entity.pdbx_description
1 polymer ?
#
loop_
_entity_poly.entity_id
_entity_poly.type
_entity_poly.pdbx_seq_one_letter_code
_entity_poly.pdbx_strand_id
1 'polypeptide(L)'
;MDKLRGTAYSQKIRKISERESELQQIQQEMKDTQDILAKAESELVTLRKQTASAHDSNSSKLKDFERSVESAQHSLQHMKAAYQAVKLERDTIVAEIRSLERERGLVKEQEAIARGGLEKLRREAEGYGEKLAALKATYEEVCVCASIIYHIPYTIHHIPYIIHHIPYTIHHTIQVHAEYMAKQAEYMRKQKEIVSIEQNMERYLKDAQALSLEIRKLNHSLKALEKDMADSQSNLMKMMRSYTWIEREKEFFGVKDTDYDFSSKDIPSAQKRLKDLKTEQDRLTRKINKKVMGELCLGLHIYIHILKPSHI
;
A
#
# COMPACT_ATOMS: atom_id res chain seq x y z
N MET A 1 47.38 -97.16 33.70
CA MET A 1 46.24 -96.51 34.38
C MET A 1 44.92 -97.11 33.90
N ASP A 2 44.76 -98.44 33.96
CA ASP A 2 43.67 -99.13 33.23
C ASP A 2 42.92 -100.20 34.06
N LYS A 3 43.21 -100.32 35.37
CA LYS A 3 42.58 -101.32 36.27
C LYS A 3 41.36 -100.82 37.07
N LEU A 4 40.85 -99.62 36.80
CA LEU A 4 39.76 -99.00 37.57
C LEU A 4 38.53 -98.61 36.73
N ARG A 5 38.53 -98.89 35.42
CA ARG A 5 37.38 -98.66 34.53
C ARG A 5 36.21 -99.57 34.95
N GLY A 6 35.21 -99.00 35.60
CA GLY A 6 33.95 -99.67 35.95
C GLY A 6 33.61 -99.76 37.44
N THR A 7 34.45 -99.23 38.33
CA THR A 7 34.19 -99.25 39.78
C THR A 7 33.24 -98.11 40.21
N ALA A 8 32.48 -98.30 41.30
CA ALA A 8 31.59 -97.27 41.85
C ALA A 8 32.32 -95.94 42.16
N TYR A 9 33.62 -96.03 42.47
CA TYR A 9 34.50 -94.88 42.67
C TYR A 9 34.83 -94.14 41.35
N SER A 10 35.14 -94.85 40.26
CA SER A 10 35.38 -94.22 38.96
C SER A 10 34.12 -93.55 38.40
N GLN A 11 32.93 -94.10 38.66
CA GLN A 11 31.66 -93.45 38.31
C GLN A 11 31.40 -92.17 39.12
N LYS A 12 31.74 -92.14 40.42
CA LYS A 12 31.66 -90.92 41.24
C LYS A 12 32.62 -89.84 40.74
N ILE A 13 33.86 -90.19 40.41
CA ILE A 13 34.83 -89.25 39.83
C ILE A 13 34.30 -88.66 38.51
N ARG A 14 33.71 -89.49 37.65
CA ARG A 14 33.13 -89.03 36.38
C ARG A 14 31.98 -88.03 36.61
N LYS A 15 31.08 -88.34 37.55
CA LYS A 15 30.00 -87.44 37.94
C LYS A 15 30.51 -86.14 38.57
N ILE A 16 31.58 -86.20 39.38
CA ILE A 16 32.20 -85.00 39.95
C ILE A 16 32.80 -84.14 38.83
N SER A 17 33.54 -84.74 37.90
CA SER A 17 34.11 -84.03 36.75
C SER A 17 33.04 -83.43 35.83
N GLU A 18 31.94 -84.12 35.58
CA GLU A 18 30.78 -83.59 34.84
C GLU A 18 30.18 -82.38 35.59
N ARG A 19 29.98 -82.48 36.91
CA ARG A 19 29.47 -81.38 37.73
C ARG A 19 30.41 -80.20 37.83
N GLU A 20 31.73 -80.43 37.86
CA GLU A 20 32.75 -79.38 37.82
C GLU A 20 32.72 -78.64 36.47
N SER A 21 32.55 -79.37 35.36
CA SER A 21 32.38 -78.79 34.03
C SER A 21 31.09 -77.96 33.94
N GLU A 22 29.97 -78.47 34.47
CA GLU A 22 28.70 -77.72 34.56
C GLU A 22 28.87 -76.44 35.41
N LEU A 23 29.55 -76.52 36.55
CA LEU A 23 29.83 -75.37 37.41
C LEU A 23 30.67 -74.31 36.71
N GLN A 24 31.70 -74.72 35.97
CA GLN A 24 32.52 -73.80 35.18
C GLN A 24 31.71 -73.11 34.08
N GLN A 25 30.82 -73.85 33.41
CA GLN A 25 29.94 -73.28 32.40
C GLN A 25 28.98 -72.25 33.00
N ILE A 26 28.33 -72.58 34.12
CA ILE A 26 27.45 -71.66 34.84
C ILE A 26 28.21 -70.42 35.33
N GLN A 27 29.45 -70.57 35.80
CA GLN A 27 30.29 -69.44 36.22
C GLN A 27 30.65 -68.53 35.05
N GLN A 28 30.94 -69.10 33.87
CA GLN A 28 31.20 -68.32 32.67
C GLN A 28 29.94 -67.57 32.21
N GLU A 29 28.79 -68.24 32.15
CA GLU A 29 27.51 -67.62 31.81
C GLU A 29 27.11 -66.50 32.79
N MET A 30 27.37 -66.68 34.09
CA MET A 30 27.15 -65.65 35.12
C MET A 30 28.06 -64.43 34.90
N LYS A 31 29.31 -64.64 34.48
CA LYS A 31 30.23 -63.55 34.17
C LYS A 31 29.80 -62.79 32.92
N ASP A 32 29.44 -63.51 31.86
CA ASP A 32 28.98 -62.92 30.60
C ASP A 32 27.69 -62.10 30.83
N THR A 33 26.76 -62.59 31.66
CA THR A 33 25.54 -61.85 32.03
C THR A 33 25.82 -60.63 32.90
N GLN A 34 26.79 -60.68 33.82
CA GLN A 34 27.23 -59.50 34.59
C GLN A 34 27.85 -58.42 33.68
N ASP A 35 28.68 -58.82 32.72
CA ASP A 35 29.29 -57.89 31.77
C ASP A 35 28.23 -57.22 30.88
N ILE A 36 27.22 -57.98 30.44
CA ILE A 36 26.05 -57.43 29.70
C ILE A 36 25.25 -56.46 30.58
N LEU A 37 24.99 -56.81 31.84
CA LEU A 37 24.26 -55.96 32.78
C LEU A 37 24.99 -54.63 33.00
N ALA A 38 26.30 -54.67 33.26
CA ALA A 38 27.12 -53.48 33.46
C ALA A 38 27.12 -52.58 32.22
N LYS A 39 27.15 -53.18 31.03
CA LYS A 39 27.04 -52.42 29.77
C LYS A 39 25.67 -51.75 29.64
N ALA A 40 24.58 -52.48 29.89
CA ALA A 40 23.22 -51.95 29.86
C ALA A 40 23.01 -50.81 30.88
N GLU A 41 23.56 -50.94 32.09
CA GLU A 41 23.53 -49.89 33.11
C GLU A 41 24.26 -48.61 32.65
N SER A 42 25.43 -48.76 32.01
CA SER A 42 26.16 -47.62 31.46
C SER A 42 25.38 -46.92 30.33
N GLU A 43 24.70 -47.68 29.47
CA GLU A 43 23.84 -47.15 28.40
C GLU A 43 22.61 -46.44 28.98
N LEU A 44 21.99 -46.97 30.04
CA LEU A 44 20.89 -46.30 30.73
C LEU A 44 21.30 -44.96 31.33
N VAL A 45 22.51 -44.86 31.92
CA VAL A 45 23.02 -43.60 32.46
C VAL A 45 23.23 -42.57 31.36
N THR A 46 23.80 -42.96 30.23
CA THR A 46 24.02 -42.03 29.11
C THR A 46 22.70 -41.57 28.50
N LEU A 47 21.74 -42.48 28.30
CA LEU A 47 20.40 -42.16 27.80
C LEU A 47 19.65 -41.22 28.74
N ARG A 48 19.72 -41.44 30.06
CA ARG A 48 19.13 -40.54 31.08
C ARG A 48 19.71 -39.13 31.00
N LYS A 49 21.03 -39.01 30.86
CA LYS A 49 21.69 -37.71 30.72
C LYS A 49 21.27 -36.99 29.44
N GLN A 50 21.18 -37.73 28.33
CA GLN A 50 20.70 -37.18 27.05
C GLN A 50 19.26 -36.70 27.16
N THR A 51 18.36 -37.49 27.76
CA THR A 51 16.94 -37.10 27.94
C THR A 51 16.79 -35.89 28.86
N ALA A 52 17.55 -35.80 29.95
CA ALA A 52 17.54 -34.62 30.82
C ALA A 52 18.00 -33.36 30.05
N SER A 53 19.12 -33.45 29.32
CA SER A 53 19.62 -32.31 28.54
C SER A 53 18.66 -31.87 27.43
N ALA A 54 17.99 -32.83 26.77
CA ALA A 54 16.97 -32.56 25.78
C ALA A 54 15.73 -31.91 26.40
N HIS A 55 15.34 -32.34 27.61
CA HIS A 55 14.23 -31.75 28.34
C HIS A 55 14.50 -30.29 28.70
N ASP A 56 15.68 -29.98 29.24
CA ASP A 56 16.07 -28.61 29.59
C ASP A 56 16.13 -27.70 28.35
N SER A 57 16.71 -28.19 27.25
CA SER A 57 16.76 -27.46 25.99
C SER A 57 15.37 -27.20 25.39
N ASN A 58 14.47 -28.17 25.49
CA ASN A 58 13.10 -28.00 25.02
C ASN A 58 12.30 -27.06 25.93
N SER A 59 12.52 -27.11 27.25
CA SER A 59 11.90 -26.20 28.23
C SER A 59 12.29 -24.75 27.99
N SER A 60 13.57 -24.48 27.70
CA SER A 60 14.02 -23.12 27.39
C SER A 60 13.40 -22.62 26.08
N LYS A 61 13.43 -23.44 25.02
CA LYS A 61 12.80 -23.09 23.73
C LYS A 61 11.31 -22.83 23.88
N LEU A 62 10.60 -23.62 24.68
CA LEU A 62 9.17 -23.42 24.93
C LEU A 62 8.90 -22.05 25.54
N LYS A 63 9.69 -21.63 26.55
CA LYS A 63 9.55 -20.31 27.18
C LYS A 63 9.84 -19.16 26.22
N ASP A 64 10.83 -19.32 25.34
CA ASP A 64 11.14 -18.32 24.32
C ASP A 64 10.01 -18.21 23.30
N PHE A 65 9.42 -19.33 22.88
CA PHE A 65 8.22 -19.36 22.06
C PHE A 65 7.02 -18.70 22.75
N GLU A 66 6.77 -18.99 24.02
CA GLU A 66 5.69 -18.38 24.81
C GLU A 66 5.84 -16.85 24.84
N ARG A 67 7.03 -16.33 25.12
CA ARG A 67 7.30 -14.87 25.10
C ARG A 67 7.11 -14.25 23.72
N SER A 68 7.54 -14.95 22.67
CA SER A 68 7.35 -14.49 21.29
C SER A 68 5.87 -14.41 20.92
N VAL A 69 5.09 -15.42 21.32
CA VAL A 69 3.63 -15.45 21.12
C VAL A 69 2.93 -14.32 21.88
N GLU A 70 3.30 -14.06 23.14
CA GLU A 70 2.75 -12.95 23.93
C GLU A 70 3.04 -11.59 23.29
N SER A 71 4.28 -11.37 22.83
CA SER A 71 4.67 -10.15 22.13
C SER A 71 3.89 -9.96 20.82
N ALA A 72 3.72 -11.03 20.03
CA ALA A 72 2.92 -11.01 18.82
C ALA A 72 1.43 -10.73 19.12
N GLN A 73 0.88 -11.29 20.20
CA GLN A 73 -0.48 -11.00 20.65
C GLN A 73 -0.66 -9.54 21.03
N HIS A 74 0.25 -8.96 21.80
CA HIS A 74 0.21 -7.52 22.13
C HIS A 74 0.30 -6.65 20.87
N SER A 75 1.18 -6.99 19.93
CA SER A 75 1.31 -6.29 18.65
C SER A 75 0.02 -6.38 17.81
N LEU A 76 -0.63 -7.55 17.79
CA LEU A 76 -1.91 -7.75 17.13
C LEU A 76 -3.04 -6.92 17.77
N GLN A 77 -3.08 -6.85 19.10
CA GLN A 77 -4.06 -6.01 19.82
C GLN A 77 -3.86 -4.53 19.49
N HIS A 78 -2.61 -4.06 19.48
CA HIS A 78 -2.29 -2.68 19.11
C HIS A 78 -2.70 -2.37 17.66
N MET A 79 -2.38 -3.26 16.71
CA MET A 79 -2.81 -3.11 15.31
C MET A 79 -4.33 -3.11 15.17
N LYS A 80 -5.05 -3.95 15.92
CA LYS A 80 -6.51 -3.98 15.90
C LYS A 80 -7.12 -2.67 16.40
N ALA A 81 -6.55 -2.08 17.45
CA ALA A 81 -6.98 -0.78 17.96
C ALA A 81 -6.73 0.34 16.93
N ALA A 82 -5.53 0.38 16.33
CA ALA A 82 -5.19 1.34 15.27
C ALA A 82 -6.12 1.22 14.06
N TYR A 83 -6.45 -0.01 13.64
CA TYR A 83 -7.42 -0.24 12.56
C TYR A 83 -8.81 0.32 12.89
N GLN A 84 -9.30 0.14 14.12
CA GLN A 84 -10.61 0.69 14.51
C GLN A 84 -10.60 2.22 14.53
N ALA A 85 -9.50 2.85 14.95
CA ALA A 85 -9.36 4.31 14.93
C ALA A 85 -9.42 4.85 13.48
N VAL A 86 -8.63 4.28 12.58
CA VAL A 86 -8.63 4.67 11.15
C VAL A 86 -10.00 4.40 10.50
N LYS A 87 -10.68 3.32 10.87
CA LYS A 87 -12.03 3.02 10.37
C LYS A 87 -13.02 4.10 10.79
N LEU A 88 -12.96 4.59 12.03
CA LEU A 88 -13.83 5.65 12.54
C LEU A 88 -13.55 6.98 11.83
N GLU A 89 -12.28 7.33 11.61
CA GLU A 89 -11.89 8.52 10.84
C GLU A 89 -12.43 8.46 9.41
N ARG A 90 -12.28 7.33 8.72
CA ARG A 90 -12.86 7.10 7.39
C ARG A 90 -14.37 7.32 7.39
N ASP A 91 -15.09 6.74 8.35
CA ASP A 91 -16.55 6.85 8.41
C ASP A 91 -17.00 8.30 8.66
N THR A 92 -16.21 9.07 9.42
CA THR A 92 -16.42 10.52 9.64
C THR A 92 -16.23 11.30 8.34
N ILE A 93 -15.14 11.07 7.60
CA ILE A 93 -14.86 11.72 6.32
C ILE A 93 -15.96 11.40 5.29
N VAL A 94 -16.42 10.14 5.25
CA VAL A 94 -17.53 9.73 4.35
C VAL A 94 -18.82 10.49 4.69
N ALA A 95 -19.11 10.72 5.97
CA ALA A 95 -20.27 11.51 6.37
C ALA A 95 -20.14 12.99 5.95
N GLU A 96 -18.94 13.56 6.06
CA GLU A 96 -18.65 14.93 5.63
C GLU A 96 -18.79 15.10 4.11
N ILE A 97 -18.24 14.16 3.31
CA ILE A 97 -18.41 14.14 1.85
C ILE A 97 -19.90 14.15 1.48
N ARG A 98 -20.71 13.30 2.12
CA ARG A 98 -22.16 13.26 1.86
C ARG A 98 -22.84 14.58 2.20
N SER A 99 -22.39 15.30 3.22
CA SER A 99 -22.92 16.62 3.56
C SER A 99 -22.58 17.66 2.50
N LEU A 100 -21.31 17.73 2.11
CA LEU A 100 -20.83 18.63 1.07
C LEU A 100 -21.51 18.37 -0.28
N GLU A 101 -21.79 17.11 -0.61
CA GLU A 101 -22.54 16.76 -1.82
C GLU A 101 -23.98 17.29 -1.81
N ARG A 102 -24.65 17.26 -0.65
CA ARG A 102 -25.99 17.85 -0.50
C ARG A 102 -25.94 19.36 -0.67
N GLU A 103 -24.99 20.04 -0.02
CA GLU A 103 -24.80 21.48 -0.14
C GLU A 103 -24.50 21.90 -1.58
N ARG A 104 -23.61 21.18 -2.26
CA ARG A 104 -23.35 21.37 -3.70
C ARG A 104 -24.61 21.22 -4.54
N GLY A 105 -25.49 20.28 -4.19
CA GLY A 105 -26.80 20.11 -4.83
C GLY A 105 -27.69 21.34 -4.67
N LEU A 106 -27.78 21.88 -3.44
CA LEU A 106 -28.56 23.09 -3.15
C LEU A 106 -28.03 24.31 -3.90
N VAL A 107 -26.71 24.51 -3.93
CA VAL A 107 -26.08 25.62 -4.65
C VAL A 107 -26.35 25.53 -6.15
N LYS A 108 -26.28 24.33 -6.74
CA LYS A 108 -26.62 24.12 -8.16
C LYS A 108 -28.07 24.48 -8.48
N GLU A 109 -28.99 24.12 -7.59
CA GLU A 109 -30.41 24.47 -7.76
C GLU A 109 -30.61 25.99 -7.69
N GLN A 110 -29.98 26.65 -6.72
CA GLN A 110 -30.02 28.11 -6.63
C GLN A 110 -29.41 28.80 -7.86
N GLU A 111 -28.31 28.27 -8.39
CA GLU A 111 -27.69 28.75 -9.62
C GLU A 111 -28.64 28.61 -10.82
N ALA A 112 -29.34 27.48 -10.94
CA ALA A 112 -30.32 27.25 -12.00
C ALA A 112 -31.48 28.25 -11.94
N ILE A 113 -32.00 28.52 -10.73
CA ILE A 113 -33.05 29.53 -10.51
C ILE A 113 -32.55 30.93 -10.88
N ALA A 114 -31.37 31.32 -10.39
CA ALA A 114 -30.78 32.62 -10.68
C ALA A 114 -30.54 32.82 -12.18
N ARG A 115 -30.02 31.79 -12.85
CA ARG A 115 -29.80 31.78 -14.30
C ARG A 115 -31.11 31.93 -15.07
N GLY A 116 -32.17 31.22 -14.65
CA GLY A 116 -33.50 31.38 -15.23
C GLY A 116 -34.09 32.78 -15.03
N GLY A 117 -33.84 33.40 -13.88
CA GLY A 117 -34.23 34.79 -13.60
C GLY A 117 -33.50 35.81 -14.49
N LEU A 118 -32.18 35.66 -14.65
CA LEU A 118 -31.37 36.50 -15.53
C LEU A 118 -31.83 36.41 -16.99
N GLU A 119 -32.14 35.20 -17.46
CA GLU A 119 -32.63 34.98 -18.82
C GLU A 119 -33.98 35.67 -19.08
N LYS A 120 -34.89 35.68 -18.09
CA LYS A 120 -36.15 36.44 -18.21
C LYS A 120 -35.90 37.95 -18.32
N LEU A 121 -35.07 38.51 -17.43
CA LEU A 121 -34.71 39.93 -17.45
C LEU A 121 -34.01 40.31 -18.77
N ARG A 122 -33.20 39.41 -19.33
CA ARG A 122 -32.54 39.60 -20.61
C ARG A 122 -33.55 39.77 -21.74
N ARG A 123 -34.55 38.89 -21.84
CA ARG A 123 -35.62 38.99 -22.85
C ARG A 123 -36.46 40.25 -22.69
N GLU A 124 -36.74 40.66 -21.45
CA GLU A 124 -37.44 41.92 -21.20
C GLU A 124 -36.62 43.12 -21.71
N ALA A 125 -35.31 43.15 -21.43
CA ALA A 125 -34.41 44.19 -21.93
C ALA A 125 -34.33 44.22 -23.46
N GLU A 126 -34.27 43.05 -24.12
CA GLU A 126 -34.33 42.94 -25.58
C GLU A 126 -35.64 43.53 -26.13
N GLY A 127 -36.78 43.20 -25.51
CA GLY A 127 -38.08 43.76 -25.90
C GLY A 127 -38.19 45.28 -25.70
N TYR A 128 -37.56 45.85 -24.67
CA TYR A 128 -37.45 47.30 -24.53
C TYR A 128 -36.53 47.92 -25.61
N GLY A 129 -35.47 47.22 -25.99
CA GLY A 129 -34.59 47.62 -27.10
C GLY A 129 -35.33 47.72 -28.43
N GLU A 130 -36.17 46.73 -28.75
CA GLU A 130 -37.00 46.74 -29.95
C GLU A 130 -38.01 47.90 -29.95
N LYS A 131 -38.67 48.15 -28.82
CA LYS A 131 -39.60 49.29 -28.67
C LYS A 131 -38.88 50.64 -28.84
N LEU A 132 -37.68 50.78 -28.30
CA LEU A 132 -36.86 52.00 -28.46
C LEU A 132 -36.44 52.19 -29.92
N ALA A 133 -36.06 51.11 -30.62
CA ALA A 133 -35.71 51.15 -32.03
C ALA A 133 -36.92 51.56 -32.89
N ALA A 134 -38.11 51.01 -32.62
CA ALA A 134 -39.35 51.39 -33.30
C ALA A 134 -39.71 52.86 -33.04
N LEU A 135 -39.62 53.32 -31.79
CA LEU A 135 -39.90 54.72 -31.45
C LEU A 135 -38.92 55.68 -32.15
N LYS A 136 -37.63 55.31 -32.21
CA LYS A 136 -36.62 56.09 -32.92
C LYS A 136 -36.93 56.20 -34.42
N ALA A 137 -37.33 55.11 -35.06
CA ALA A 137 -37.75 55.12 -36.46
C ALA A 137 -38.96 56.04 -36.70
N THR A 138 -39.99 55.97 -35.85
CA THR A 138 -41.15 56.87 -35.97
C THR A 138 -40.81 58.34 -35.71
N TYR A 139 -39.88 58.63 -34.80
CA TYR A 139 -39.38 59.98 -34.57
C TYR A 139 -38.62 60.52 -35.78
N GLU A 140 -37.77 59.70 -36.39
CA GLU A 140 -37.05 60.05 -37.61
C GLU A 140 -38.01 60.33 -38.78
N GLU A 141 -39.08 59.55 -38.94
CA GLU A 141 -40.15 59.81 -39.92
C GLU A 141 -40.88 61.13 -39.67
N VAL A 142 -41.24 61.42 -38.41
CA VAL A 142 -41.89 62.69 -38.02
C VAL A 142 -40.96 63.88 -38.23
N CYS A 143 -39.65 63.75 -37.97
CA CYS A 143 -38.67 64.80 -38.26
C CYS A 143 -38.55 65.08 -39.77
N VAL A 144 -38.62 64.06 -40.61
CA VAL A 144 -38.64 64.22 -42.08
C VAL A 144 -39.92 64.93 -42.53
N CYS A 145 -41.08 64.64 -41.93
CA CYS A 145 -42.34 65.34 -42.22
C CYS A 145 -42.37 66.79 -41.66
N ALA A 146 -41.82 67.04 -40.47
CA ALA A 146 -41.77 68.36 -39.85
C ALA A 146 -40.84 69.32 -40.61
N SER A 147 -39.80 68.79 -41.27
CA SER A 147 -38.90 69.55 -42.14
C SER A 147 -39.58 70.08 -43.42
N ILE A 148 -40.77 69.55 -43.78
CA ILE A 148 -41.53 69.94 -44.98
C ILE A 148 -42.67 70.93 -44.67
N ILE A 149 -43.10 71.09 -43.41
CA ILE A 149 -44.32 71.86 -43.07
C ILE A 149 -44.07 73.25 -42.45
N TYR A 150 -42.90 73.54 -41.86
CA TYR A 150 -42.71 74.77 -41.07
C TYR A 150 -41.68 75.78 -41.60
N HIS A 151 -41.48 75.86 -42.92
CA HIS A 151 -40.79 77.03 -43.45
C HIS A 151 -41.80 78.18 -43.64
N ILE A 152 -41.95 79.00 -42.58
CA ILE A 152 -42.10 80.48 -42.56
C ILE A 152 -43.20 81.12 -41.64
N PRO A 153 -44.35 80.54 -41.23
CA PRO A 153 -45.34 81.30 -40.45
C PRO A 153 -45.51 80.86 -38.96
N TYR A 154 -44.44 80.64 -38.18
CA TYR A 154 -44.57 80.14 -36.78
C TYR A 154 -43.94 80.98 -35.66
N THR A 155 -43.45 82.20 -35.93
CA THR A 155 -42.56 82.89 -34.96
C THR A 155 -43.23 83.97 -34.09
N ILE A 156 -44.52 84.26 -34.23
CA ILE A 156 -45.13 85.43 -33.56
C ILE A 156 -46.11 85.08 -32.40
N HIS A 157 -46.67 83.87 -32.33
CA HIS A 157 -47.59 83.47 -31.25
C HIS A 157 -46.99 82.64 -30.11
N HIS A 158 -45.72 82.22 -30.21
CA HIS A 158 -45.12 81.25 -29.26
C HIS A 158 -44.35 81.86 -28.10
N ILE A 159 -44.17 83.18 -28.07
CA ILE A 159 -43.31 83.85 -27.07
C ILE A 159 -43.82 83.65 -25.62
N PRO A 160 -45.12 83.74 -25.30
CA PRO A 160 -45.62 83.47 -23.94
C PRO A 160 -45.52 82.00 -23.51
N TYR A 161 -45.65 81.05 -24.45
CA TYR A 161 -45.54 79.61 -24.20
C TYR A 161 -44.10 79.20 -23.94
N ILE A 162 -43.15 79.76 -24.70
CA ILE A 162 -41.72 79.51 -24.57
C ILE A 162 -41.16 79.98 -23.20
N ILE A 163 -41.64 81.09 -22.64
CA ILE A 163 -41.14 81.62 -21.36
C ILE A 163 -41.48 80.73 -20.15
N HIS A 164 -42.65 80.08 -20.13
CA HIS A 164 -43.03 79.16 -19.04
C HIS A 164 -42.56 77.71 -19.24
N HIS A 165 -42.43 77.27 -20.50
CA HIS A 165 -42.03 75.89 -20.79
C HIS A 165 -40.52 75.66 -20.71
N ILE A 166 -39.69 76.68 -20.98
CA ILE A 166 -38.22 76.55 -20.92
C ILE A 166 -37.72 76.11 -19.51
N PRO A 167 -38.13 76.75 -18.39
CA PRO A 167 -37.67 76.34 -17.06
C PRO A 167 -38.10 74.92 -16.67
N TYR A 168 -39.35 74.54 -16.97
CA TYR A 168 -39.87 73.19 -16.70
C TYR A 168 -39.13 72.13 -17.53
N THR A 169 -38.94 72.37 -18.83
CA THR A 169 -38.21 71.46 -19.71
C THR A 169 -36.75 71.32 -19.28
N ILE A 170 -36.08 72.40 -18.89
CA ILE A 170 -34.70 72.34 -18.37
C ILE A 170 -34.64 71.52 -17.07
N HIS A 171 -35.52 71.79 -16.10
CA HIS A 171 -35.54 71.05 -14.83
C HIS A 171 -35.85 69.57 -15.03
N HIS A 172 -36.85 69.24 -15.86
CA HIS A 172 -37.21 67.86 -16.17
C HIS A 172 -36.07 67.13 -16.92
N THR A 173 -35.38 67.81 -17.84
CA THR A 173 -34.24 67.22 -18.57
C THR A 173 -33.06 66.96 -17.64
N ILE A 174 -32.77 67.87 -16.70
CA ILE A 174 -31.72 67.68 -15.68
C ILE A 174 -32.08 66.52 -14.76
N GLN A 175 -33.34 66.42 -14.32
CA GLN A 175 -33.79 65.33 -13.45
C GLN A 175 -33.70 63.97 -14.14
N VAL A 176 -34.21 63.85 -15.38
CA VAL A 176 -34.13 62.63 -16.16
C VAL A 176 -32.68 62.27 -16.47
N HIS A 177 -31.82 63.25 -16.72
CA HIS A 177 -30.39 63.05 -16.90
C HIS A 177 -29.69 62.56 -15.63
N ALA A 178 -30.05 63.09 -14.45
CA ALA A 178 -29.52 62.63 -13.18
C ALA A 178 -29.95 61.19 -12.86
N GLU A 179 -31.21 60.84 -13.13
CA GLU A 179 -31.72 59.47 -12.99
C GLU A 179 -31.03 58.50 -13.96
N TYR A 180 -30.76 58.93 -15.20
CA TYR A 180 -29.97 58.18 -16.17
C TYR A 180 -28.54 57.93 -15.68
N MET A 181 -27.85 58.96 -15.19
CA MET A 181 -26.49 58.84 -14.65
C MET A 181 -26.43 57.91 -13.43
N ALA A 182 -27.44 57.96 -12.55
CA ALA A 182 -27.54 57.05 -11.40
C ALA A 182 -27.70 55.59 -11.84
N LYS A 183 -28.60 55.32 -12.81
CA LYS A 183 -28.77 53.97 -13.40
C LYS A 183 -27.49 53.50 -14.10
N GLN A 184 -26.79 54.39 -14.79
CA GLN A 184 -25.53 54.08 -15.45
C GLN A 184 -24.42 53.72 -14.44
N ALA A 185 -24.35 54.43 -13.30
CA ALA A 185 -23.41 54.11 -12.23
C ALA A 185 -23.72 52.74 -11.57
N GLU A 186 -25.00 52.42 -11.36
CA GLU A 186 -25.41 51.12 -10.82
C GLU A 186 -25.08 49.97 -11.79
N TYR A 187 -25.31 50.16 -13.09
CA TYR A 187 -24.90 49.21 -14.13
C TYR A 187 -23.39 48.95 -14.07
N MET A 188 -22.58 50.01 -14.01
CA MET A 188 -21.11 49.88 -13.95
C MET A 188 -20.64 49.19 -12.65
N ARG A 189 -21.36 49.37 -11.53
CA ARG A 189 -21.07 48.67 -10.28
C ARG A 189 -21.33 47.17 -10.42
N LYS A 190 -22.50 46.79 -10.94
CA LYS A 190 -22.86 45.38 -11.19
C LYS A 190 -21.91 44.73 -12.19
N GLN A 191 -21.48 45.46 -13.23
CA GLN A 191 -20.51 44.98 -14.20
C GLN A 191 -19.16 44.63 -13.55
N LYS A 192 -18.67 45.45 -12.61
CA LYS A 192 -17.45 45.15 -11.84
C LYS A 192 -17.60 43.92 -10.96
N GLU A 193 -18.76 43.76 -10.34
CA GLU A 193 -19.07 42.61 -9.49
C GLU A 193 -19.11 41.30 -10.31
N ILE A 194 -19.75 41.32 -11.49
CA ILE A 194 -19.74 40.20 -12.45
C ILE A 194 -18.30 39.80 -12.81
N VAL A 195 -17.46 40.76 -13.20
CA VAL A 195 -16.06 40.48 -13.56
C VAL A 195 -15.29 39.86 -12.38
N SER A 196 -15.52 40.34 -11.15
CA SER A 196 -14.86 39.77 -9.97
C SER A 196 -15.30 38.33 -9.68
N ILE A 197 -16.57 38.02 -9.93
CA ILE A 197 -17.13 36.66 -9.77
C ILE A 197 -16.57 35.74 -10.85
N GLU A 198 -16.49 36.20 -12.10
CA GLU A 198 -15.89 35.44 -13.22
C GLU A 198 -14.43 35.08 -12.93
N GLN A 199 -13.63 36.03 -12.42
CA GLN A 199 -12.24 35.79 -12.02
C GLN A 199 -12.12 34.75 -10.90
N ASN A 200 -13.00 34.82 -9.89
CA ASN A 200 -13.03 33.83 -8.81
C ASN A 200 -13.42 32.44 -9.32
N MET A 201 -14.40 32.36 -10.22
CA MET A 201 -14.81 31.10 -10.86
C MET A 201 -13.66 30.48 -11.67
N GLU A 202 -12.92 31.28 -12.45
CA GLU A 202 -11.76 30.81 -13.20
C GLU A 202 -10.66 30.28 -12.28
N ARG A 203 -10.42 30.94 -11.13
CA ARG A 203 -9.48 30.46 -10.11
C ARG A 203 -9.92 29.09 -9.57
N TYR A 204 -11.19 28.95 -9.14
CA TYR A 204 -11.69 27.67 -8.64
C TYR A 204 -11.63 26.55 -9.68
N LEU A 205 -11.83 26.86 -10.97
CA LEU A 205 -11.67 25.89 -12.05
C LEU A 205 -10.22 25.40 -12.18
N LYS A 206 -9.24 26.32 -12.10
CA LYS A 206 -7.81 25.98 -12.14
C LYS A 206 -7.41 25.10 -10.94
N ASP A 207 -7.88 25.45 -9.75
CA ASP A 207 -7.63 24.67 -8.53
C ASP A 207 -8.24 23.25 -8.63
N ALA A 208 -9.48 23.14 -9.14
CA ALA A 208 -10.12 21.85 -9.37
C ALA A 208 -9.37 20.99 -10.40
N GLN A 209 -8.85 21.59 -11.47
CA GLN A 209 -8.02 20.89 -12.46
C GLN A 209 -6.69 20.41 -11.86
N ALA A 210 -6.04 21.23 -11.03
CA ALA A 210 -4.81 20.86 -10.34
C ALA A 210 -5.02 19.67 -9.40
N LEU A 211 -6.07 19.71 -8.57
CA LEU A 211 -6.44 18.62 -7.67
C LEU A 211 -6.76 17.32 -8.43
N SER A 212 -7.45 17.40 -9.57
CA SER A 212 -7.73 16.23 -10.42
C SER A 212 -6.46 15.56 -10.95
N LEU A 213 -5.45 16.36 -11.35
CA LEU A 213 -4.16 15.84 -11.77
C LEU A 213 -3.39 15.18 -10.62
N GLU A 214 -3.46 15.74 -9.42
CA GLU A 214 -2.83 15.18 -8.23
C GLU A 214 -3.48 13.85 -7.81
N ILE A 215 -4.81 13.78 -7.81
CA ILE A 215 -5.54 12.52 -7.63
C ILE A 215 -5.09 11.47 -8.64
N ARG A 216 -4.88 11.85 -9.91
CA ARG A 216 -4.41 10.92 -10.94
C ARG A 216 -3.00 10.42 -10.68
N LYS A 217 -2.08 11.28 -10.21
CA LYS A 217 -0.71 10.91 -9.82
C LYS A 217 -0.71 9.94 -8.64
N LEU A 218 -1.45 10.26 -7.59
CA LEU A 218 -1.57 9.41 -6.40
C LEU A 218 -2.14 8.03 -6.77
N ASN A 219 -3.17 7.97 -7.61
CA ASN A 219 -3.72 6.70 -8.09
C ASN A 219 -2.72 5.86 -8.88
N HIS A 220 -1.90 6.48 -9.73
CA HIS A 220 -0.85 5.74 -10.45
C HIS A 220 0.21 5.22 -9.47
N SER A 221 0.62 6.05 -8.50
CA SER A 221 1.59 5.64 -7.47
C SER A 221 1.05 4.50 -6.62
N LEU A 222 -0.22 4.54 -6.24
CA LEU A 222 -0.89 3.49 -5.48
C LEU A 222 -0.90 2.18 -6.27
N LYS A 223 -1.31 2.22 -7.56
CA LYS A 223 -1.29 1.03 -8.42
C LYS A 223 0.11 0.45 -8.63
N ALA A 224 1.13 1.30 -8.72
CA ALA A 224 2.51 0.84 -8.79
C ALA A 224 2.92 0.12 -7.50
N LEU A 225 2.62 0.70 -6.34
CA LEU A 225 2.90 0.07 -5.03
C LEU A 225 2.13 -1.23 -4.82
N GLU A 226 0.86 -1.31 -5.24
CA GLU A 226 0.06 -2.53 -5.18
C GLU A 226 0.69 -3.65 -6.02
N LYS A 227 1.15 -3.31 -7.24
CA LYS A 227 1.84 -4.26 -8.11
C LYS A 227 3.16 -4.71 -7.50
N ASP A 228 3.99 -3.79 -7.01
CA ASP A 228 5.27 -4.11 -6.39
C ASP A 228 5.10 -4.98 -5.14
N MET A 229 4.04 -4.74 -4.37
CA MET A 229 3.67 -5.57 -3.22
C MET A 229 3.26 -6.96 -3.64
N ALA A 230 2.40 -7.09 -4.67
CA ALA A 230 1.98 -8.40 -5.19
C ALA A 230 3.17 -9.19 -5.78
N ASP A 231 4.05 -8.52 -6.53
CA ASP A 231 5.27 -9.12 -7.09
C ASP A 231 6.23 -9.57 -5.98
N SER A 232 6.43 -8.74 -4.94
CA SER A 232 7.25 -9.07 -3.77
C SER A 232 6.68 -10.24 -2.97
N GLN A 233 5.36 -10.28 -2.76
CA GLN A 233 4.67 -11.39 -2.11
C GLN A 233 4.79 -12.68 -2.91
N SER A 234 4.58 -12.62 -4.23
CA SER A 234 4.76 -13.77 -5.12
C SER A 234 6.19 -14.28 -5.08
N ASN A 235 7.18 -13.38 -5.09
CA ASN A 235 8.58 -13.74 -4.96
C ASN A 235 8.88 -14.38 -3.59
N LEU A 236 8.35 -13.82 -2.50
CA LEU A 236 8.49 -14.39 -1.16
C LEU A 236 7.88 -15.80 -1.09
N MET A 237 6.69 -16.01 -1.64
CA MET A 237 6.08 -17.35 -1.71
C MET A 237 6.93 -18.33 -2.52
N LYS A 238 7.51 -17.90 -3.63
CA LYS A 238 8.45 -18.73 -4.41
C LYS A 238 9.68 -19.09 -3.59
N MET A 239 10.26 -18.11 -2.90
CA MET A 239 11.47 -18.27 -2.10
C MET A 239 11.22 -19.20 -0.89
N MET A 240 10.09 -19.07 -0.21
CA MET A 240 9.67 -19.99 0.86
C MET A 240 9.50 -21.43 0.36
N ARG A 241 8.94 -21.62 -0.86
CA ARG A 241 8.79 -22.96 -1.45
C ARG A 241 10.13 -23.58 -1.88
N SER A 242 11.01 -22.79 -2.48
CA SER A 242 12.30 -23.27 -3.00
C SER A 242 13.33 -23.54 -1.91
N TYR A 243 13.23 -22.85 -0.77
CA TYR A 243 14.23 -22.92 0.29
C TYR A 243 13.58 -23.29 1.63
N THR A 244 13.58 -24.60 1.91
CA THR A 244 12.97 -25.19 3.12
C THR A 244 13.65 -24.77 4.43
N TRP A 245 14.89 -24.27 4.36
CA TRP A 245 15.61 -23.73 5.52
C TRP A 245 15.05 -22.37 5.98
N ILE A 246 14.45 -21.60 5.07
CA ILE A 246 13.86 -20.29 5.40
C ILE A 246 12.77 -20.44 6.45
N GLU A 247 11.90 -21.44 6.33
CA GLU A 247 10.84 -21.71 7.32
C GLU A 247 11.42 -21.97 8.72
N ARG A 248 12.60 -22.62 8.80
CA ARG A 248 13.25 -22.99 10.07
C ARG A 248 14.03 -21.84 10.69
N GLU A 249 14.59 -20.95 9.88
CA GLU A 249 15.49 -19.89 10.33
C GLU A 249 14.89 -18.48 10.24
N LYS A 250 13.66 -18.34 9.74
CA LYS A 250 12.94 -17.05 9.62
C LYS A 250 12.86 -16.30 10.94
N GLU A 251 12.83 -16.99 12.07
CA GLU A 251 12.77 -16.41 13.41
C GLU A 251 14.02 -15.62 13.79
N PHE A 252 15.15 -15.92 13.16
CA PHE A 252 16.41 -15.20 13.39
C PHE A 252 16.55 -13.96 12.50
N PHE A 253 15.65 -13.75 11.53
CA PHE A 253 15.76 -12.63 10.57
C PHE A 253 15.53 -11.27 11.26
N GLY A 254 16.47 -10.34 11.08
CA GLY A 254 16.36 -8.97 11.60
C GLY A 254 16.65 -8.82 13.10
N VAL A 255 17.11 -9.87 13.78
CA VAL A 255 17.53 -9.82 15.18
C VAL A 255 18.92 -9.18 15.28
N LYS A 256 19.05 -8.11 16.09
CA LYS A 256 20.32 -7.40 16.33
C LYS A 256 21.40 -8.36 16.85
N ASP A 257 22.65 -8.18 16.40
CA ASP A 257 23.81 -9.04 16.70
C ASP A 257 23.71 -10.51 16.24
N THR A 258 22.78 -10.83 15.34
CA THR A 258 22.76 -12.13 14.64
C THR A 258 23.29 -12.01 13.21
N ASP A 259 23.59 -13.14 12.59
CA ASP A 259 24.03 -13.18 11.18
C ASP A 259 23.01 -12.58 10.20
N TYR A 260 21.75 -12.45 10.64
CA TYR A 260 20.64 -11.86 9.90
C TYR A 260 20.28 -10.43 10.35
N ASP A 261 21.18 -9.71 11.02
CA ASP A 261 21.02 -8.29 11.30
C ASP A 261 21.21 -7.46 10.01
N PHE A 262 20.09 -7.00 9.49
CA PHE A 262 19.98 -6.17 8.28
C PHE A 262 20.29 -4.69 8.52
N SER A 263 20.41 -4.25 9.78
CA SER A 263 20.66 -2.84 10.13
C SER A 263 22.15 -2.52 10.22
N SER A 264 22.97 -3.47 10.66
CA SER A 264 24.43 -3.32 10.80
C SER A 264 25.21 -3.71 9.53
N LYS A 265 24.63 -4.55 8.66
CA LYS A 265 25.22 -4.96 7.38
C LYS A 265 24.72 -4.09 6.23
N ASP A 266 25.63 -3.53 5.44
CA ASP A 266 25.31 -2.75 4.23
C ASP A 266 24.79 -3.66 3.10
N ILE A 267 23.47 -3.86 3.09
CA ILE A 267 22.75 -4.66 2.10
C ILE A 267 23.01 -4.17 0.66
N PRO A 268 23.00 -2.87 0.34
CA PRO A 268 23.39 -2.35 -0.97
C PRO A 268 24.76 -2.83 -1.46
N SER A 269 25.80 -2.73 -0.62
CA SER A 269 27.15 -3.18 -1.00
C SER A 269 27.23 -4.70 -1.13
N ALA A 270 26.52 -5.45 -0.28
CA ALA A 270 26.43 -6.90 -0.39
C ALA A 270 25.70 -7.34 -1.68
N GLN A 271 24.63 -6.66 -2.07
CA GLN A 271 23.91 -6.90 -3.33
C GLN A 271 24.78 -6.62 -4.55
N LYS A 272 25.53 -5.50 -4.54
CA LYS A 272 26.48 -5.18 -5.61
C LYS A 272 27.54 -6.27 -5.74
N ARG A 273 28.13 -6.70 -4.62
CA ARG A 273 29.13 -7.76 -4.59
C ARG A 273 28.57 -9.11 -5.05
N LEU A 274 27.34 -9.45 -4.67
CA LEU A 274 26.64 -10.65 -5.14
C LEU A 274 26.43 -10.60 -6.66
N LYS A 275 26.02 -9.45 -7.21
CA LYS A 275 25.84 -9.25 -8.65
C LYS A 275 27.16 -9.42 -9.39
N ASP A 276 28.23 -8.79 -8.91
CA ASP A 276 29.56 -8.88 -9.51
C ASP A 276 30.07 -10.33 -9.48
N LEU A 277 29.93 -11.03 -8.35
CA LEU A 277 30.29 -12.45 -8.22
C LEU A 277 29.43 -13.35 -9.11
N LYS A 278 28.14 -13.06 -9.29
CA LYS A 278 27.26 -13.80 -10.20
C LYS A 278 27.69 -13.62 -11.65
N THR A 279 27.98 -12.38 -12.06
CA THR A 279 28.50 -12.11 -13.41
C THR A 279 29.83 -12.80 -13.65
N GLU A 280 30.67 -12.89 -12.61
CA GLU A 280 31.96 -13.56 -12.68
C GLU A 280 31.83 -15.08 -12.69
N GLN A 281 30.91 -15.64 -11.91
CA GLN A 281 30.52 -17.05 -11.96
C GLN A 281 30.01 -17.42 -13.35
N ASP A 282 29.15 -16.61 -13.97
CA ASP A 282 28.64 -16.86 -15.32
C ASP A 282 29.74 -16.73 -16.37
N ARG A 283 30.66 -15.75 -16.21
CA ARG A 283 31.83 -15.60 -17.08
C ARG A 283 32.75 -16.81 -16.98
N LEU A 284 33.03 -17.31 -15.78
CA LEU A 284 33.83 -18.51 -15.55
C LEU A 284 33.11 -19.76 -16.05
N THR A 285 31.80 -19.89 -15.86
CA THR A 285 30.97 -20.99 -16.37
C THR A 285 30.97 -21.04 -17.90
N ARG A 286 31.04 -19.88 -18.57
CA ARG A 286 31.23 -19.79 -20.03
C ARG A 286 32.65 -20.15 -20.48
N LYS A 287 33.67 -19.92 -19.63
CA LYS A 287 35.08 -20.25 -19.91
C LYS A 287 35.47 -21.69 -19.57
N ILE A 288 34.75 -22.34 -18.67
CA ILE A 288 34.94 -23.75 -18.31
C ILE A 288 34.36 -24.60 -19.44
N ASN A 289 35.20 -25.44 -20.05
CA ASN A 289 34.76 -26.39 -21.07
C ASN A 289 33.93 -27.48 -20.39
N LYS A 290 32.60 -27.40 -20.53
CA LYS A 290 31.63 -28.26 -19.82
C LYS A 290 31.88 -29.75 -19.99
N LYS A 291 32.52 -30.14 -21.10
CA LYS A 291 32.93 -31.53 -21.41
C LYS A 291 34.02 -32.04 -20.45
N VAL A 292 35.05 -31.22 -20.19
CA VAL A 292 36.17 -31.54 -19.31
C VAL A 292 35.76 -31.55 -17.84
N MET A 293 34.81 -30.69 -17.45
CA MET A 293 34.21 -30.73 -16.10
C MET A 293 33.42 -32.01 -15.85
N GLY A 294 32.71 -32.52 -16.87
CA GLY A 294 32.02 -33.81 -16.81
C GLY A 294 33.00 -34.98 -16.62
N GLU A 295 34.11 -34.99 -17.36
CA GLU A 295 35.15 -36.03 -17.25
C GLU A 295 35.89 -35.98 -15.89
N LEU A 296 36.19 -34.79 -15.37
CA LEU A 296 36.76 -34.61 -14.03
C LEU A 296 35.80 -35.06 -12.92
N CYS A 297 34.50 -34.75 -13.05
CA CYS A 297 33.51 -35.12 -12.05
C CYS A 297 33.25 -36.64 -12.04
N LEU A 298 33.21 -37.27 -13.22
CA LEU A 298 33.16 -38.74 -13.34
C LEU A 298 34.43 -39.39 -12.78
N GLY A 299 35.61 -38.83 -13.06
CA GLY A 299 36.88 -39.29 -12.50
C GLY A 299 36.93 -39.20 -10.97
N LEU A 300 36.46 -38.09 -10.40
CA LEU A 300 36.32 -37.91 -8.94
C LEU A 300 35.32 -38.89 -8.34
N HIS A 301 34.18 -39.13 -9.01
CA HIS A 301 33.19 -40.10 -8.54
C HIS A 301 33.77 -41.52 -8.52
N ILE A 302 34.49 -41.91 -9.56
CA ILE A 302 35.20 -43.20 -9.63
C ILE A 302 36.30 -43.28 -8.56
N TYR A 303 37.09 -42.22 -8.38
CA TYR A 303 38.16 -42.16 -7.39
C TYR A 303 37.63 -42.26 -5.94
N ILE A 304 36.52 -41.58 -5.63
CA ILE A 304 35.83 -41.69 -4.35
C ILE A 304 35.24 -43.10 -4.17
N HIS A 305 34.76 -43.73 -5.24
CA HIS A 305 34.23 -45.09 -5.20
C HIS A 305 35.32 -46.17 -5.00
N ILE A 306 36.56 -45.89 -5.47
CA ILE A 306 37.75 -46.75 -5.26
C ILE A 306 38.33 -46.55 -3.85
N LEU A 307 38.22 -45.34 -3.28
CA LEU A 307 38.73 -45.02 -1.95
C LEU A 307 37.76 -45.37 -0.79
N LYS A 308 36.52 -45.75 -1.07
CA LYS A 308 35.65 -46.34 -0.04
C LYS A 308 36.19 -47.74 0.29
N PRO A 309 36.70 -47.99 1.52
CA PRO A 309 37.19 -49.31 1.87
C PRO A 309 36.01 -50.29 1.84
N SER A 310 36.18 -51.39 1.12
CA SER A 310 35.30 -52.55 1.19
C SER A 310 35.32 -53.08 2.61
N HIS A 311 34.31 -52.71 3.40
CA HIS A 311 34.02 -53.39 4.66
C HIS A 311 33.58 -54.81 4.32
N ILE A 312 34.49 -55.75 4.56
CA ILE A 312 34.19 -57.15 4.87
C ILE A 312 33.49 -57.18 6.23
#